data_AF-A0A5C5SVY7-F1
#
_entry.id   AF-A0A5C5SVY7-F1
#
_cell.length_a   1.000
_cell.length_b   1.000
_cell.length_c   1.000
_cell.angle_alpha   90.00
_cell.angle_beta   90.00
_cell.angle_gamma   90.00
#
_symmetry.space_group_name_H-M   'P 1'
#
loop_
_entity.id
_entity.type
_entity.pdbx_description
1 polymer ?
#
loop_
_entity_poly.entity_id
_entity_poly.type
_entity_poly.pdbx_seq_one_letter_code
_entity_poly.pdbx_strand_id
1 'polypeptide(L)'
;MPWFDPAGRFSPFKLAVFILLFVPAAVIAERYVSGALGPRALNEAIHQVGNWTLKLILISLAITPGRRLLRWPRLMQIRRMVGVAAFAYAAVHLCLYIADESLDLRKVALEIVSRIYLAIGFISLLVLTAMAITSTDGMVRRLGGRRWRRLHQLVYAAALLSVVHFFMQTKFNVNEPWVMAGLFVWLMAYRVVVWRGRWEGRLADWWPLLLTVLATAGTAIGESIYYWIKLGVDPTRVLAANLMFSPSIRPAWIVLAIGLAVAAAAAARRDWTRTAARPRIDTGNLSNELRSP
;
A
#
# COMPACT_ATOMS: atom_id res chain seq x y z
N MET A 1 -20.69 10.32 -10.06
CA MET A 1 -20.07 10.71 -8.76
C MET A 1 -19.30 9.54 -8.15
N PRO A 2 -18.26 9.77 -7.32
CA PRO A 2 -17.36 8.70 -6.85
C PRO A 2 -18.05 7.63 -5.99
N TRP A 3 -19.20 7.92 -5.37
CA TRP A 3 -19.96 6.99 -4.52
C TRP A 3 -20.97 6.09 -5.25
N PHE A 4 -21.14 6.20 -6.58
CA PHE A 4 -22.01 5.28 -7.34
C PHE A 4 -21.25 4.05 -7.83
N ASP A 5 -21.89 2.88 -7.85
CA ASP A 5 -21.38 1.67 -8.49
C ASP A 5 -21.42 1.80 -10.05
N PRO A 6 -20.82 0.86 -10.80
CA PRO A 6 -20.87 0.91 -12.26
C PRO A 6 -22.28 0.85 -12.87
N ALA A 7 -23.29 0.44 -12.09
CA ALA A 7 -24.70 0.40 -12.49
C ALA A 7 -25.46 1.68 -12.06
N GLY A 8 -24.77 2.70 -11.56
CA GLY A 8 -25.36 3.97 -11.12
C GLY A 8 -26.02 3.93 -9.74
N ARG A 9 -25.89 2.83 -8.98
CA ARG A 9 -26.51 2.68 -7.65
C ARG A 9 -25.58 3.22 -6.56
N PHE A 10 -26.15 3.80 -5.52
CA PHE A 10 -25.38 4.32 -4.40
C PHE A 10 -24.62 3.19 -3.68
N SER A 11 -23.33 3.42 -3.41
CA SER A 11 -22.46 2.47 -2.71
C SER A 11 -21.91 3.11 -1.42
N PRO A 12 -22.49 2.79 -0.25
CA PRO A 12 -22.00 3.26 1.05
C PRO A 12 -20.52 2.92 1.24
N PHE A 13 -20.06 1.78 0.73
CA PHE A 13 -18.66 1.36 0.78
C PHE A 13 -17.73 2.35 0.05
N LYS A 14 -18.11 2.79 -1.15
CA LYS A 14 -17.31 3.77 -1.91
C LYS A 14 -17.32 5.13 -1.23
N LEU A 15 -18.45 5.55 -0.65
CA LEU A 15 -18.55 6.79 0.11
C LEU A 15 -17.65 6.76 1.35
N ALA A 16 -17.71 5.69 2.13
CA ALA A 16 -16.87 5.51 3.31
C ALA A 16 -15.37 5.61 2.95
N VAL A 17 -14.94 4.91 1.90
CA VAL A 17 -13.55 5.00 1.43
C VAL A 17 -13.21 6.40 0.95
N PHE A 18 -14.12 7.07 0.23
CA PHE A 18 -13.91 8.45 -0.21
C PHE A 18 -13.66 9.39 0.96
N ILE A 19 -14.49 9.34 2.01
CA ILE A 19 -14.33 10.14 3.23
C ILE A 19 -13.01 9.81 3.94
N LEU A 20 -12.69 8.52 4.10
CA LEU A 20 -11.47 8.06 4.75
C LEU A 20 -10.19 8.56 4.06
N LEU A 21 -10.23 8.81 2.75
CA LEU A 21 -9.07 9.36 2.02
C LEU A 21 -8.76 10.81 2.38
N PHE A 22 -9.69 11.57 2.96
CA PHE A 22 -9.46 12.95 3.42
C PHE A 22 -9.02 13.02 4.89
N VAL A 23 -9.27 11.98 5.68
CA VAL A 23 -8.95 11.95 7.11
C VAL A 23 -7.48 12.30 7.38
N PRO A 24 -6.48 11.74 6.66
CA PRO A 24 -5.09 12.10 6.90
C PRO A 24 -4.77 13.58 6.65
N ALA A 25 -5.27 14.14 5.56
CA ALA A 25 -5.10 15.55 5.25
C ALA A 25 -5.74 16.45 6.32
N ALA A 26 -6.93 16.09 6.81
CA ALA A 26 -7.60 16.80 7.89
C ALA A 26 -6.81 16.74 9.20
N VAL A 27 -6.26 15.58 9.56
CA VAL A 27 -5.40 15.42 10.75
C VAL A 27 -4.11 16.24 10.62
N ILE A 28 -3.47 16.24 9.45
CA ILE A 28 -2.25 17.05 9.24
C ILE A 28 -2.58 18.53 9.33
N ALA A 29 -3.69 18.97 8.73
CA ALA A 29 -4.13 20.36 8.77
C ALA A 29 -4.48 20.82 10.19
N GLU A 30 -5.17 20.00 10.97
CA GLU A 30 -5.45 20.28 12.39
C GLU A 30 -4.14 20.44 13.17
N ARG A 31 -3.22 19.48 13.05
CA ARG A 31 -1.92 19.54 13.75
C ARG A 31 -1.07 20.74 13.33
N TYR A 32 -1.19 21.18 12.08
CA TYR A 32 -0.52 22.38 11.59
C TYR A 32 -1.09 23.63 12.28
N VAL A 33 -2.41 23.75 12.34
CA VAL A 33 -3.10 24.91 12.94
C VAL A 33 -2.94 24.94 14.46
N SER A 34 -2.96 23.79 15.14
CA SER A 34 -2.78 23.69 16.59
C SER A 34 -1.32 23.82 17.04
N GLY A 35 -0.37 23.97 16.09
CA GLY A 35 1.07 24.04 16.39
C GLY A 35 1.69 22.70 16.81
N ALA A 36 0.93 21.60 16.77
CA ALA A 36 1.37 20.26 17.16
C ALA A 36 2.38 19.61 16.20
N LEU A 37 2.70 20.26 15.07
CA LEU A 37 3.79 19.87 14.16
C LEU A 37 5.17 20.39 14.58
N GLY A 38 5.24 21.24 15.60
CA GLY A 38 6.49 21.77 16.13
C GLY A 38 7.07 22.93 15.30
N PRO A 39 8.35 23.29 15.53
CA PRO A 39 8.92 24.55 15.03
C PRO A 39 9.01 24.67 13.51
N ARG A 40 9.19 23.54 12.80
CA ARG A 40 9.25 23.48 11.34
C ARG A 40 7.99 22.85 10.76
N ALA A 41 6.84 23.41 11.11
CA ALA A 41 5.52 22.84 10.82
C ALA A 41 5.30 22.54 9.33
N LEU A 42 5.72 23.41 8.43
CA LEU A 42 5.57 23.20 6.97
C LEU A 42 6.41 22.02 6.47
N ASN A 43 7.69 21.96 6.86
CA ASN A 43 8.57 20.84 6.54
C ASN A 43 8.03 19.51 7.10
N GLU A 44 7.47 19.51 8.32
CA GLU A 44 6.86 18.33 8.91
C GLU A 44 5.57 17.92 8.15
N ALA A 45 4.75 18.88 7.71
CA ALA A 45 3.60 18.62 6.86
C ALA A 45 4.01 18.00 5.51
N ILE A 46 5.11 18.48 4.89
CA ILE A 46 5.69 17.89 3.68
C ILE A 46 6.01 16.40 3.91
N HIS A 47 6.69 16.07 5.01
CA HIS A 47 7.03 14.69 5.35
C HIS A 47 5.78 13.82 5.58
N GLN A 48 4.79 14.31 6.32
CA GLN A 48 3.56 13.54 6.58
C GLN A 48 2.73 13.31 5.32
N VAL A 49 2.57 14.33 4.47
CA VAL A 49 1.86 14.18 3.18
C VAL A 49 2.62 13.23 2.26
N GLY A 50 3.96 13.29 2.24
CA GLY A 50 4.81 12.35 1.48
C GLY A 50 4.65 10.91 1.97
N ASN A 51 4.62 10.70 3.29
CA ASN A 51 4.38 9.39 3.90
C ASN A 51 2.99 8.83 3.51
N TRP A 52 1.94 9.66 3.60
CA TRP A 52 0.60 9.27 3.17
C TRP A 52 0.50 9.00 1.67
N THR A 53 1.23 9.73 0.84
CA THR A 53 1.35 9.44 -0.60
C THR A 53 1.82 8.01 -0.83
N LEU A 54 2.92 7.60 -0.20
CA LEU A 54 3.45 6.24 -0.35
C LEU A 54 2.50 5.19 0.23
N LYS A 55 1.88 5.44 1.40
CA LYS A 55 0.84 4.57 1.97
C LYS A 55 -0.30 4.33 0.98
N LEU A 56 -0.80 5.37 0.33
CA LEU A 56 -1.89 5.25 -0.66
C LEU A 56 -1.45 4.50 -1.93
N ILE A 57 -0.21 4.69 -2.39
CA ILE A 57 0.36 3.89 -3.49
C ILE A 57 0.38 2.40 -3.10
N LEU A 58 0.88 2.06 -1.91
CA LEU A 58 0.92 0.68 -1.42
C LEU A 58 -0.47 0.09 -1.20
N ILE A 59 -1.44 0.86 -0.68
CA ILE A 59 -2.84 0.42 -0.56
C ILE A 59 -3.43 0.14 -1.94
N SER A 60 -3.20 1.02 -2.93
CA SER A 60 -3.63 0.79 -4.31
C SER A 60 -3.05 -0.51 -4.90
N LEU A 61 -1.77 -0.77 -4.62
CA LEU A 61 -1.11 -2.03 -4.96
C LEU A 61 -1.68 -3.22 -4.18
N ALA A 62 -2.09 -3.04 -2.93
CA ALA A 62 -2.64 -4.08 -2.07
C ALA A 62 -4.07 -4.51 -2.46
N ILE A 63 -4.83 -3.67 -3.17
CA ILE A 63 -6.21 -3.99 -3.59
C ILE A 63 -6.28 -5.26 -4.45
N THR A 64 -5.31 -5.47 -5.35
CA THR A 64 -5.30 -6.67 -6.21
C THR A 64 -5.05 -7.97 -5.44
N PRO A 65 -4.00 -8.10 -4.61
CA PRO A 65 -3.83 -9.25 -3.74
C PRO A 65 -4.99 -9.40 -2.74
N GLY A 66 -5.43 -8.31 -2.12
CA GLY A 66 -6.55 -8.31 -1.18
C GLY A 66 -7.85 -8.87 -1.80
N ARG A 67 -8.17 -8.48 -3.04
CA ARG A 67 -9.32 -9.02 -3.79
C ARG A 67 -9.29 -10.55 -3.86
N ARG A 68 -8.11 -11.12 -4.13
CA ARG A 68 -7.92 -12.57 -4.34
C ARG A 68 -7.84 -13.31 -3.02
N LEU A 69 -7.05 -12.82 -2.07
CA LEU A 69 -6.84 -13.45 -0.76
C LEU A 69 -8.10 -13.43 0.09
N LEU A 70 -8.82 -12.30 0.12
CA LEU A 70 -10.04 -12.12 0.92
C LEU A 70 -11.31 -12.56 0.20
N ARG A 71 -11.20 -13.03 -1.07
CA ARG A 71 -12.33 -13.35 -1.95
C ARG A 71 -13.37 -12.22 -2.04
N TRP A 72 -12.90 -10.97 -2.03
CA TRP A 72 -13.75 -9.79 -1.97
C TRP A 72 -13.65 -8.93 -3.25
N PRO A 73 -14.45 -9.22 -4.30
CA PRO A 73 -14.36 -8.54 -5.59
C PRO A 73 -14.65 -7.03 -5.53
N ARG A 74 -15.43 -6.57 -4.54
CA ARG A 74 -15.81 -5.16 -4.38
C ARG A 74 -14.60 -4.23 -4.14
N LEU A 75 -13.47 -4.75 -3.64
CA LEU A 75 -12.23 -3.97 -3.49
C LEU A 75 -11.75 -3.34 -4.80
N MET A 76 -12.09 -3.93 -5.96
CA MET A 76 -11.71 -3.34 -7.24
C MET A 76 -12.41 -2.01 -7.54
N GLN A 77 -13.59 -1.78 -6.95
CA GLN A 77 -14.38 -0.57 -7.18
C GLN A 77 -13.70 0.69 -6.61
N ILE A 78 -12.81 0.53 -5.64
CA ILE A 78 -12.10 1.64 -4.98
C ILE A 78 -10.67 1.83 -5.50
N ARG A 79 -10.14 0.93 -6.34
CA ARG A 79 -8.75 0.99 -6.84
C ARG A 79 -8.41 2.32 -7.50
N ARG A 80 -9.28 2.79 -8.39
CA ARG A 80 -9.09 4.07 -9.06
C ARG A 80 -9.16 5.24 -8.08
N MET A 81 -10.09 5.19 -7.13
CA MET A 81 -10.27 6.24 -6.12
C MET A 81 -9.00 6.40 -5.27
N VAL A 82 -8.45 5.30 -4.75
CA VAL A 82 -7.20 5.30 -3.97
C VAL A 82 -6.01 5.76 -4.82
N GLY A 83 -5.91 5.32 -6.08
CA GLY A 83 -4.84 5.73 -6.98
C GLY A 83 -4.86 7.23 -7.31
N VAL A 84 -6.04 7.80 -7.53
CA VAL A 84 -6.20 9.26 -7.75
C VAL A 84 -5.88 10.03 -6.47
N ALA A 85 -6.29 9.53 -5.31
CA ALA A 85 -5.91 10.14 -4.03
C ALA A 85 -4.40 10.12 -3.81
N ALA A 86 -3.71 9.02 -4.14
CA ALA A 86 -2.25 8.97 -4.08
C ALA A 86 -1.59 10.07 -4.92
N PHE A 87 -2.07 10.30 -6.15
CA PHE A 87 -1.62 11.41 -6.98
C PHE A 87 -1.94 12.78 -6.36
N ALA A 88 -3.15 12.98 -5.82
CA ALA A 88 -3.51 14.23 -5.18
C ALA A 88 -2.61 14.58 -3.99
N TYR A 89 -2.31 13.59 -3.12
CA TYR A 89 -1.35 13.77 -2.03
C TYR A 89 0.06 14.05 -2.56
N ALA A 90 0.51 13.38 -3.64
CA ALA A 90 1.80 13.66 -4.26
C ALA A 90 1.89 15.10 -4.83
N ALA A 91 0.80 15.58 -5.43
CA ALA A 91 0.71 16.96 -5.93
C ALA A 91 0.73 17.97 -4.78
N VAL A 92 -0.03 17.73 -3.71
CA VAL A 92 0.00 18.55 -2.50
C VAL A 92 1.40 18.54 -1.88
N HIS A 93 2.09 17.41 -1.85
CA HIS A 93 3.48 17.31 -1.38
C HIS A 93 4.42 18.23 -2.17
N LEU A 94 4.32 18.26 -3.51
CA LEU A 94 5.07 19.22 -4.33
C LEU A 94 4.66 20.67 -4.05
N CYS A 95 3.37 20.96 -3.93
CA CYS A 95 2.90 22.31 -3.61
C CYS A 95 3.40 22.82 -2.26
N LEU A 96 3.45 21.96 -1.24
CA LEU A 96 4.00 22.30 0.06
C LEU A 96 5.51 22.55 -0.03
N TYR A 97 6.25 21.76 -0.81
CA TYR A 97 7.68 22.03 -1.06
C TYR A 97 7.90 23.37 -1.80
N ILE A 98 7.08 23.67 -2.82
CA ILE A 98 7.12 24.98 -3.49
C ILE A 98 6.83 26.11 -2.50
N ALA A 99 5.89 25.92 -1.56
CA ALA A 99 5.61 26.89 -0.51
C ALA A 99 6.76 27.06 0.48
N ASP A 100 7.46 25.97 0.83
CA ASP A 100 8.66 25.99 1.70
C ASP A 100 9.82 26.74 1.04
N GLU A 101 9.88 26.72 -0.29
CA GLU A 101 10.80 27.50 -1.11
C GLU A 101 10.28 28.91 -1.47
N SER A 102 9.37 29.46 -0.65
CA SER A 102 8.81 30.81 -0.81
C SER A 102 8.17 31.09 -2.17
N LEU A 103 7.66 30.04 -2.83
CA LEU A 103 7.07 30.09 -4.17
C LEU A 103 8.06 30.49 -5.29
N ASP A 104 9.38 30.43 -5.05
CA ASP A 104 10.39 30.66 -6.09
C ASP A 104 10.52 29.43 -7.00
N LEU A 105 9.75 29.42 -8.08
CA LEU A 105 9.72 28.30 -9.03
C LEU A 105 11.07 28.06 -9.72
N ARG A 106 11.91 29.09 -9.89
CA ARG A 106 13.24 28.94 -10.49
C ARG A 106 14.16 28.21 -9.52
N LYS A 107 14.14 28.60 -8.26
CA LYS A 107 14.90 27.92 -7.19
C LYS A 107 14.46 26.47 -7.05
N VAL A 108 13.15 26.22 -6.97
CA VAL A 108 12.57 24.87 -6.91
C VAL A 108 13.06 24.00 -8.06
N ALA A 109 12.98 24.49 -9.30
CA ALA A 109 13.40 23.73 -10.47
C ALA A 109 14.90 23.39 -10.43
N LEU A 110 15.75 24.35 -10.04
CA LEU A 110 17.19 24.14 -9.90
C LEU A 110 17.49 23.10 -8.81
N GLU A 111 16.84 23.19 -7.65
CA GLU A 111 17.03 22.22 -6.58
C GLU A 111 16.60 20.81 -6.98
N ILE A 112 15.46 20.66 -7.67
CA ILE A 112 14.98 19.36 -8.14
C ILE A 112 16.00 18.69 -9.07
N VAL A 113 16.59 19.46 -9.98
CA VAL A 113 17.59 18.94 -10.93
C VAL A 113 18.93 18.68 -10.25
N SER A 114 19.34 19.53 -9.32
CA SER A 114 20.65 19.42 -8.65
C SER A 114 20.70 18.36 -7.55
N ARG A 115 19.55 17.97 -6.96
CA ARG A 115 19.51 17.00 -5.85
C ARG A 115 18.86 15.70 -6.29
N ILE A 116 19.67 14.63 -6.35
CA ILE A 116 19.22 13.32 -6.84
C ILE A 116 17.98 12.78 -6.13
N TYR A 117 17.82 13.00 -4.82
CA TYR A 117 16.62 12.54 -4.10
C TYR A 117 15.36 13.30 -4.56
N LEU A 118 15.44 14.61 -4.82
CA LEU A 118 14.33 15.39 -5.36
C LEU A 118 14.00 14.97 -6.79
N ALA A 119 15.02 14.75 -7.63
CA ALA A 119 14.83 14.26 -8.99
C ALA A 119 14.05 12.93 -9.02
N ILE A 120 14.43 11.96 -8.17
CA ILE A 120 13.74 10.66 -8.06
C ILE A 120 12.27 10.85 -7.64
N GLY A 121 12.02 11.72 -6.65
CA GLY A 121 10.66 12.04 -6.19
C GLY A 121 9.82 12.67 -7.31
N PHE A 122 10.41 13.61 -8.06
CA PHE A 122 9.76 14.29 -9.17
C PHE A 122 9.45 13.33 -10.34
N ILE A 123 10.36 12.41 -10.67
CA ILE A 123 10.10 11.37 -11.69
C ILE A 123 8.91 10.49 -11.25
N SER A 124 8.87 10.08 -9.97
CA SER A 124 7.73 9.33 -9.44
C SER A 124 6.41 10.11 -9.60
N LEU A 125 6.42 11.41 -9.28
CA LEU A 125 5.27 12.29 -9.49
C LEU A 125 4.85 12.34 -10.96
N LEU A 126 5.77 12.48 -11.92
CA LEU A 126 5.44 12.49 -13.35
C LEU A 126 4.76 11.18 -13.79
N VAL A 127 5.23 10.04 -13.29
CA VAL A 127 4.58 8.74 -13.56
C VAL A 127 3.16 8.71 -12.98
N LEU A 128 2.97 9.18 -11.73
CA LEU A 128 1.65 9.27 -11.10
C LEU A 128 0.73 10.22 -11.88
N THR A 129 1.23 11.37 -12.33
CA THR A 129 0.49 12.33 -13.17
C THR A 129 0.01 11.70 -14.46
N ALA A 130 0.88 10.99 -15.17
CA ALA A 130 0.51 10.31 -16.42
C ALA A 130 -0.59 9.27 -16.20
N MET A 131 -0.52 8.51 -15.10
CA MET A 131 -1.58 7.55 -14.73
C MET A 131 -2.88 8.25 -14.30
N ALA A 132 -2.80 9.35 -13.57
CA ALA A 132 -3.97 10.11 -13.13
C ALA A 132 -4.75 10.70 -14.32
N ILE A 133 -4.06 11.33 -15.27
CA ILE A 133 -4.65 11.89 -16.51
C ILE A 133 -5.31 10.79 -17.34
N THR A 134 -4.70 9.60 -17.39
CA THR A 134 -5.21 8.45 -18.16
C THR A 134 -6.17 7.55 -17.38
N SER A 135 -6.62 7.99 -16.21
CA SER A 135 -7.56 7.22 -15.38
C SER A 135 -9.02 7.36 -15.81
N THR A 136 -9.36 8.31 -16.70
CA THR A 136 -10.74 8.57 -17.14
C THR A 136 -11.29 7.52 -18.10
N ASP A 137 -12.60 7.28 -18.04
CA ASP A 137 -13.25 6.26 -18.89
C ASP A 137 -13.06 6.57 -20.38
N GLY A 138 -13.04 7.87 -20.74
CA GLY A 138 -12.71 8.34 -22.08
C GLY A 138 -11.29 7.96 -22.50
N MET A 139 -10.30 8.15 -21.64
CA MET A 139 -8.91 7.80 -21.93
C MET A 139 -8.67 6.29 -22.00
N VAL A 140 -9.35 5.52 -21.15
CA VAL A 140 -9.33 4.04 -21.22
C VAL A 140 -9.82 3.57 -22.60
N ARG A 141 -10.91 4.16 -23.11
CA ARG A 141 -11.43 3.86 -24.46
C ARG A 141 -10.48 4.32 -25.56
N ARG A 142 -9.93 5.54 -25.48
CA ARG A 142 -9.02 6.12 -26.49
C ARG A 142 -7.69 5.36 -26.62
N LEU A 143 -7.04 5.03 -25.50
CA LEU A 143 -5.76 4.31 -25.51
C LEU A 143 -5.95 2.83 -25.87
N GLY A 144 -7.11 2.26 -25.54
CA GLY A 144 -7.36 0.83 -25.63
C GLY A 144 -6.71 0.06 -24.47
N GLY A 145 -7.33 -1.07 -24.12
CA GLY A 145 -7.00 -1.80 -22.89
C GLY A 145 -5.54 -2.27 -22.78
N ARG A 146 -4.87 -2.60 -23.90
CA ARG A 146 -3.46 -3.05 -23.89
C ARG A 146 -2.50 -1.92 -23.53
N ARG A 147 -2.57 -0.77 -24.22
CA ARG A 147 -1.69 0.39 -23.98
C ARG A 147 -1.96 1.00 -22.60
N TRP A 148 -3.23 1.14 -22.23
CA TRP A 148 -3.63 1.61 -20.91
C TRP A 148 -3.04 0.75 -19.79
N ARG A 149 -3.09 -0.59 -19.94
CA ARG A 149 -2.53 -1.52 -18.97
C ARG A 149 -1.01 -1.40 -18.86
N ARG A 150 -0.27 -1.26 -19.98
CA ARG A 150 1.18 -1.05 -19.97
C ARG A 150 1.54 0.24 -19.22
N LEU A 151 0.85 1.35 -19.50
CA LEU A 151 1.06 2.61 -18.80
C LEU A 151 0.80 2.46 -17.29
N HIS A 152 -0.29 1.80 -16.91
CA HIS A 152 -0.62 1.60 -15.50
C HIS A 152 0.23 0.54 -14.78
N GLN A 153 1.10 -0.20 -15.48
CA GLN A 153 2.14 -1.02 -14.85
C GLN A 153 3.30 -0.17 -14.33
N LEU A 154 3.45 1.08 -14.79
CA LEU A 154 4.47 2.01 -14.28
C LEU A 154 4.26 2.36 -12.80
N VAL A 155 3.09 2.06 -12.22
CA VAL A 155 2.86 2.16 -10.77
C VAL A 155 3.88 1.36 -9.95
N TYR A 156 4.41 0.25 -10.49
CA TYR A 156 5.45 -0.53 -9.81
C TYR A 156 6.77 0.23 -9.74
N ALA A 157 7.14 0.91 -10.84
CA ALA A 157 8.29 1.80 -10.86
C ALA A 157 8.08 3.01 -9.95
N ALA A 158 6.91 3.66 -10.01
CA ALA A 158 6.59 4.79 -9.12
C ALA A 158 6.66 4.39 -7.63
N ALA A 159 6.15 3.22 -7.27
CA ALA A 159 6.25 2.72 -5.90
C ALA A 159 7.70 2.48 -5.47
N LEU A 160 8.52 1.85 -6.32
CA LEU A 160 9.94 1.65 -6.05
C LEU A 160 10.69 2.98 -5.89
N LEU A 161 10.51 3.91 -6.84
CA LEU A 161 11.12 5.24 -6.79
C LEU A 161 10.70 6.01 -5.52
N SER A 162 9.43 5.89 -5.12
CA SER A 162 8.91 6.52 -3.90
C SER A 162 9.53 5.92 -2.63
N VAL A 163 9.74 4.60 -2.57
CA VAL A 163 10.46 3.95 -1.45
C VAL A 163 11.91 4.43 -1.40
N VAL A 164 12.61 4.46 -2.54
CA VAL A 164 14.00 4.94 -2.63
C VAL A 164 14.09 6.41 -2.21
N HIS A 165 13.21 7.26 -2.73
CA HIS A 165 13.12 8.67 -2.35
C HIS A 165 12.95 8.83 -0.83
N PHE A 166 12.08 8.03 -0.21
CA PHE A 166 11.83 8.09 1.24
C PHE A 166 13.07 7.71 2.06
N PHE A 167 13.82 6.68 1.65
CA PHE A 167 15.09 6.33 2.30
C PHE A 167 16.14 7.45 2.19
N MET A 168 16.23 8.11 1.04
CA MET A 168 17.22 9.17 0.82
C MET A 168 16.90 10.45 1.59
N GLN A 169 15.61 10.73 1.78
CA GLN A 169 15.14 11.89 2.54
C GLN A 169 15.27 11.70 4.05
N THR A 170 15.12 10.46 4.54
CA THR A 170 15.12 10.15 5.98
C THR A 170 16.53 10.13 6.56
N LYS A 171 16.79 10.96 7.58
CA LYS A 171 18.14 11.13 8.15
C LYS A 171 18.45 10.25 9.36
N PHE A 172 17.50 10.03 10.26
CA PHE A 172 17.76 9.38 11.55
C PHE A 172 16.88 8.16 11.79
N ASN A 173 15.55 8.33 11.78
CA ASN A 173 14.60 7.26 12.05
C ASN A 173 14.10 6.61 10.75
N VAL A 174 14.82 5.59 10.28
CA VAL A 174 14.48 4.85 9.04
C VAL A 174 13.43 3.75 9.25
N ASN A 175 12.74 3.72 10.40
CA ASN A 175 11.77 2.67 10.68
C ASN A 175 10.61 2.65 9.68
N GLU A 176 9.99 3.80 9.40
CA GLU A 176 8.89 3.89 8.45
C GLU A 176 9.31 3.51 7.01
N PRO A 177 10.44 4.01 6.46
CA PRO A 177 10.97 3.53 5.18
C PRO A 177 11.11 2.00 5.11
N TRP A 178 11.63 1.35 6.16
CA TRP A 178 11.78 -0.10 6.21
C TRP A 178 10.46 -0.86 6.22
N VAL A 179 9.44 -0.35 6.93
CA VAL A 179 8.08 -0.91 6.86
C VAL A 179 7.53 -0.82 5.44
N MET A 180 7.61 0.36 4.81
CA MET A 180 7.10 0.56 3.45
C MET A 180 7.83 -0.31 2.43
N ALA A 181 9.15 -0.47 2.58
CA ALA A 181 9.96 -1.35 1.75
C ALA A 181 9.57 -2.82 1.92
N GLY A 182 9.42 -3.30 3.16
CA GLY A 182 8.98 -4.66 3.46
C GLY A 182 7.60 -4.97 2.86
N LEU A 183 6.64 -4.05 3.04
CA LEU A 183 5.30 -4.18 2.44
C LEU A 183 5.36 -4.15 0.91
N PHE A 184 6.17 -3.28 0.32
CA PHE A 184 6.38 -3.25 -1.13
C PHE A 184 6.94 -4.58 -1.65
N VAL A 185 7.99 -5.11 -1.02
CA VAL A 185 8.61 -6.39 -1.38
C VAL A 185 7.58 -7.53 -1.25
N TRP A 186 6.81 -7.57 -0.16
CA TRP A 186 5.74 -8.55 0.02
C TRP A 186 4.71 -8.48 -1.12
N LEU A 187 4.27 -7.27 -1.49
CA LEU A 187 3.32 -7.04 -2.59
C LEU A 187 3.87 -7.44 -3.96
N MET A 188 5.17 -7.26 -4.20
CA MET A 188 5.82 -7.67 -5.44
C MET A 188 6.02 -9.19 -5.48
N ALA A 189 6.49 -9.78 -4.38
CA ALA A 189 6.65 -11.23 -4.24
C ALA A 189 5.31 -11.95 -4.45
N TYR A 190 4.22 -11.44 -3.89
CA TYR A 190 2.87 -11.96 -4.15
C TYR A 190 2.56 -12.06 -5.64
N ARG A 191 2.89 -11.02 -6.41
CA ARG A 191 2.61 -10.98 -7.86
C ARG A 191 3.47 -11.98 -8.62
N VAL A 192 4.74 -12.11 -8.26
CA VAL A 192 5.65 -13.09 -8.87
C VAL A 192 5.13 -14.50 -8.61
N VAL A 193 4.74 -14.82 -7.37
CA VAL A 193 4.19 -16.13 -7.00
C VAL A 193 2.94 -16.45 -7.80
N VAL A 194 1.98 -15.51 -7.89
CA VAL A 194 0.74 -15.76 -8.62
C VAL A 194 0.96 -15.79 -10.14
N TRP A 195 1.88 -14.99 -10.68
CA TRP A 195 2.21 -15.00 -12.11
C TRP A 195 2.88 -16.30 -12.55
N ARG A 196 3.75 -16.87 -11.72
CA ARG A 196 4.38 -18.19 -11.98
C ARG A 196 3.41 -19.37 -11.89
N GLY A 197 2.17 -19.11 -11.42
CA GLY A 197 1.00 -19.95 -11.66
C GLY A 197 1.25 -21.45 -11.48
N ARG A 198 1.45 -21.91 -10.25
CA ARG A 198 1.36 -23.33 -9.84
C ARG A 198 1.62 -23.50 -8.35
N TRP A 199 0.54 -23.44 -7.57
CA TRP A 199 0.51 -24.01 -6.23
C TRP A 199 -0.83 -24.73 -6.15
N GLU A 200 -0.88 -25.95 -6.66
CA GLU A 200 -2.00 -26.87 -6.48
C GLU A 200 -1.67 -27.79 -5.28
N GLY A 201 -2.61 -27.97 -4.36
CA GLY A 201 -2.44 -28.77 -3.14
C GLY A 201 -2.39 -27.95 -1.82
N ARG A 202 -2.12 -28.62 -0.69
CA ARG A 202 -2.17 -28.03 0.67
C ARG A 202 -1.21 -26.84 0.86
N LEU A 203 -0.13 -26.75 0.09
CA LEU A 203 0.84 -25.63 0.14
C LEU A 203 0.27 -24.32 -0.44
N ALA A 204 -0.79 -24.40 -1.26
CA ALA A 204 -1.54 -23.24 -1.75
C ALA A 204 -2.21 -22.44 -0.62
N ASP A 205 -2.35 -23.05 0.56
CA ASP A 205 -2.97 -22.43 1.72
C ASP A 205 -1.98 -21.66 2.60
N TRP A 206 -0.72 -22.09 2.63
CA TRP A 206 0.29 -21.55 3.55
C TRP A 206 1.27 -20.56 2.91
N TRP A 207 1.33 -20.47 1.58
CA TRP A 207 2.28 -19.56 0.92
C TRP A 207 2.14 -18.07 1.30
N PRO A 208 0.95 -17.50 1.65
CA PRO A 208 0.90 -16.11 2.12
C PRO A 208 1.60 -15.94 3.46
N LEU A 209 1.54 -16.97 4.32
CA LEU A 209 2.28 -17.01 5.59
C LEU A 209 3.78 -17.09 5.34
N LEU A 210 4.21 -17.97 4.42
CA LEU A 210 5.62 -18.08 4.02
C LEU A 210 6.15 -16.74 3.48
N LEU A 211 5.39 -16.07 2.61
CA LEU A 211 5.77 -14.73 2.12
C LEU A 211 5.84 -13.70 3.24
N THR A 212 4.95 -13.75 4.22
CA THR A 212 5.01 -12.88 5.40
C THR A 212 6.29 -13.11 6.20
N VAL A 213 6.66 -14.36 6.45
CA VAL A 213 7.90 -14.71 7.16
C VAL A 213 9.13 -14.23 6.36
N LEU A 214 9.17 -14.50 5.05
CA LEU A 214 10.28 -14.09 4.19
C LEU A 214 10.40 -12.56 4.09
N ALA A 215 9.29 -11.84 3.96
CA ALA A 215 9.31 -10.38 3.94
C ALA A 215 9.75 -9.79 5.28
N THR A 216 9.30 -10.37 6.39
CA THR A 216 9.70 -9.97 7.75
C THR A 216 11.20 -10.17 7.95
N ALA A 217 11.72 -11.35 7.61
CA ALA A 217 13.15 -11.64 7.69
C ALA A 217 13.96 -10.71 6.78
N GLY A 218 13.49 -10.49 5.54
CA GLY A 218 14.12 -9.57 4.60
C GLY A 218 14.17 -8.13 5.13
N THR A 219 13.13 -7.66 5.81
CA THR A 219 13.12 -6.34 6.46
C THR A 219 14.14 -6.27 7.60
N ALA A 220 14.19 -7.26 8.49
CA ALA A 220 15.15 -7.28 9.60
C ALA A 220 16.62 -7.35 9.12
N ILE A 221 16.89 -8.20 8.12
CA ILE A 221 18.22 -8.35 7.51
C ILE A 221 18.60 -7.05 6.79
N GLY A 222 17.68 -6.47 6.01
CA GLY A 222 17.90 -5.22 5.30
C GLY A 222 18.22 -4.06 6.24
N GLU A 223 17.45 -3.90 7.32
CA GLU A 223 17.71 -2.90 8.36
C GLU A 223 19.12 -3.08 8.97
N SER A 224 19.50 -4.33 9.28
CA SER A 224 20.80 -4.67 9.85
C SER A 224 21.96 -4.32 8.91
N ILE A 225 21.83 -4.67 7.61
CA ILE A 225 22.82 -4.33 6.59
C ILE A 225 22.92 -2.81 6.41
N TYR A 226 21.80 -2.10 6.42
CA TYR A 226 21.79 -0.64 6.27
C TYR A 226 22.55 0.05 7.39
N TYR A 227 22.29 -0.31 8.65
CA TYR A 227 22.99 0.29 9.78
C TYR A 227 24.48 -0.10 9.82
N TRP A 228 24.82 -1.31 9.36
CA TRP A 228 26.22 -1.70 9.18
C TRP A 228 26.94 -0.82 8.15
N ILE A 229 26.36 -0.63 6.96
CA ILE A 229 26.96 0.18 5.89
C ILE A 229 26.99 1.68 6.26
N LYS A 230 25.92 2.21 6.85
CA LYS A 230 25.78 3.65 7.10
C LYS A 230 26.44 4.13 8.38
N LEU A 231 26.40 3.32 9.44
CA LEU A 231 26.84 3.72 10.78
C LEU A 231 27.96 2.83 11.33
N GLY A 232 28.40 1.79 10.59
CA GLY A 232 29.41 0.85 11.08
C GLY A 232 28.93 -0.03 12.24
N VAL A 233 27.62 -0.08 12.50
CA VAL A 233 27.06 -0.86 13.61
C VAL A 233 27.10 -2.35 13.26
N ASP A 234 27.53 -3.18 14.21
CA ASP A 234 27.53 -4.63 14.04
C ASP A 234 26.13 -5.15 13.66
N PRO A 235 25.96 -5.82 12.49
CA PRO A 235 24.67 -6.28 12.03
C PRO A 235 24.04 -7.31 12.97
N THR A 236 24.82 -8.07 13.73
CA THR A 236 24.30 -9.04 14.71
C THR A 236 23.57 -8.35 15.85
N ARG A 237 24.02 -7.15 16.26
CA ARG A 237 23.35 -6.35 17.30
C ARG A 237 22.01 -5.81 16.84
N VAL A 238 21.94 -5.35 15.59
CA VAL A 238 20.68 -4.85 15.00
C VAL A 238 19.69 -6.00 14.79
N LEU A 239 20.18 -7.18 14.40
CA LEU A 239 19.37 -8.37 14.26
C LEU A 239 18.86 -8.87 15.62
N ALA A 240 19.73 -8.90 16.64
CA ALA A 240 19.33 -9.22 18.01
C ALA A 240 18.29 -8.22 18.52
N ALA A 241 18.47 -6.92 18.26
CA ALA A 241 17.50 -5.89 18.62
C ALA A 241 16.15 -6.04 17.90
N ASN A 242 16.10 -6.66 16.71
CA ASN A 242 14.85 -7.02 16.04
C ASN A 242 14.11 -8.16 16.76
N LEU A 243 14.80 -9.01 17.51
CA LEU A 243 14.21 -10.10 18.28
C LEU A 243 13.82 -9.71 19.72
N MET A 244 14.34 -8.58 20.21
CA MET A 244 14.03 -8.07 21.55
C MET A 244 12.73 -7.27 21.57
N PHE A 245 11.91 -7.46 22.61
CA PHE A 245 10.76 -6.60 22.90
C PHE A 245 11.23 -5.29 23.51
N SER A 246 11.38 -4.26 22.67
CA SER A 246 11.68 -2.88 23.05
C SER A 246 10.40 -2.04 23.07
N PRO A 247 10.30 -0.97 23.88
CA PRO A 247 9.17 -0.02 23.82
C PRO A 247 8.99 0.61 22.43
N SER A 248 10.04 0.64 21.60
CA SER A 248 9.95 0.97 20.18
C SER A 248 9.71 -0.27 19.32
N ILE A 249 8.55 -0.32 18.64
CA ILE A 249 8.21 -1.41 17.73
C ILE A 249 9.13 -1.34 16.50
N ARG A 250 9.92 -2.40 16.27
CA ARG A 250 10.82 -2.48 15.10
C ARG A 250 10.04 -2.70 13.80
N PRO A 251 10.59 -2.28 12.64
CA PRO A 251 9.92 -2.39 11.35
C PRO A 251 9.49 -3.82 10.99
N ALA A 252 10.33 -4.80 11.30
CA ALA A 252 10.04 -6.21 11.02
C ALA A 252 8.75 -6.68 11.72
N TRP A 253 8.51 -6.30 12.98
CA TRP A 253 7.29 -6.65 13.71
C TRP A 253 6.03 -6.06 13.09
N ILE A 254 6.12 -4.84 12.53
CA ILE A 254 4.98 -4.21 11.84
C ILE A 254 4.66 -4.95 10.55
N VAL A 255 5.69 -5.30 9.76
CA VAL A 255 5.53 -6.10 8.53
C VAL A 255 4.94 -7.48 8.85
N LEU A 256 5.43 -8.12 9.91
CA LEU A 256 4.93 -9.39 10.41
C LEU A 256 3.46 -9.29 10.81
N ALA A 257 3.11 -8.30 11.65
CA ALA A 257 1.74 -8.12 12.14
C ALA A 257 0.75 -7.89 10.99
N ILE A 258 1.09 -7.03 10.03
CA ILE A 258 0.26 -6.78 8.84
C ILE A 258 0.13 -8.05 8.01
N GLY A 259 1.23 -8.75 7.74
CA GLY A 259 1.24 -9.96 6.94
C GLY A 259 0.47 -11.12 7.59
N LEU A 260 0.54 -11.26 8.92
CA LEU A 260 -0.24 -12.23 9.70
C LEU A 260 -1.73 -11.88 9.68
N ALA A 261 -2.08 -10.61 9.84
CA ALA A 261 -3.47 -10.16 9.75
C ALA A 261 -4.08 -10.48 8.37
N VAL A 262 -3.32 -10.26 7.29
CA VAL A 262 -3.74 -10.62 5.93
C VAL A 262 -3.91 -12.14 5.77
N ALA A 263 -2.97 -12.94 6.28
CA ALA A 263 -3.05 -14.40 6.22
C ALA A 263 -4.24 -14.95 7.02
N ALA A 264 -4.46 -14.44 8.23
CA ALA A 264 -5.59 -14.81 9.09
C ALA A 264 -6.94 -14.43 8.46
N ALA A 265 -7.04 -13.21 7.92
CA ALA A 265 -8.26 -12.77 7.23
C ALA A 265 -8.54 -13.61 5.97
N ALA A 266 -7.50 -14.03 5.25
CA ALA A 266 -7.63 -14.93 4.11
C ALA A 266 -8.11 -16.33 4.53
N ALA A 267 -7.58 -16.88 5.63
CA ALA A 267 -8.00 -18.16 6.19
C ALA A 267 -9.48 -18.12 6.63
N ALA A 268 -9.85 -17.15 7.46
CA ALA A 268 -11.22 -16.98 7.96
C ALA A 268 -12.26 -16.85 6.83
N ARG A 269 -11.94 -16.10 5.76
CA ARG A 269 -12.81 -15.96 4.59
C ARG A 269 -13.00 -17.26 3.81
N ARG A 270 -11.99 -18.13 3.76
CA ARG A 270 -12.09 -19.44 3.09
C ARG A 270 -13.03 -20.35 3.84
N ASP A 271 -12.88 -20.43 5.16
CA ASP A 271 -13.72 -21.30 6.00
C ASP A 271 -15.17 -20.87 5.95
N TRP A 272 -15.45 -19.56 6.02
CA TRP A 272 -16.81 -19.05 5.87
C TRP A 272 -17.45 -19.47 4.54
N THR A 273 -16.72 -19.36 3.43
CA THR A 273 -17.24 -19.78 2.12
C THR A 273 -17.43 -21.30 1.99
N ARG A 274 -16.60 -22.11 2.66
CA ARG A 274 -16.76 -23.57 2.68
C ARG A 274 -17.99 -23.99 3.49
N THR A 275 -18.20 -23.38 4.66
CA THR A 275 -19.35 -23.67 5.52
C THR A 275 -20.66 -23.23 4.88
N ALA A 276 -20.69 -22.06 4.24
CA ALA A 276 -21.86 -21.56 3.52
C ALA A 276 -22.24 -22.40 2.27
N ALA A 277 -21.29 -23.15 1.72
CA ALA A 277 -21.49 -24.00 0.54
C ALA A 277 -21.89 -25.45 0.88
N ARG A 278 -21.95 -25.83 2.16
CA ARG A 278 -22.43 -27.18 2.53
C ARG A 278 -23.95 -27.25 2.29
N PRO A 279 -24.44 -28.20 1.49
CA PRO A 279 -25.88 -28.41 1.34
C PRO A 279 -26.47 -28.72 2.72
N ARG A 280 -27.55 -28.03 3.08
CA ARG A 280 -28.36 -28.42 4.23
C ARG A 280 -28.89 -29.81 3.90
N ILE A 281 -28.41 -30.83 4.61
CA ILE A 281 -29.01 -32.16 4.52
C ILE A 281 -30.41 -31.99 5.09
N ASP A 282 -31.40 -32.00 4.21
CA ASP A 282 -32.80 -31.96 4.59
C ASP A 282 -33.16 -33.31 5.18
N THR A 283 -33.07 -33.41 6.51
CA THR A 283 -33.44 -34.62 7.25
C THR A 283 -34.96 -34.85 7.25
N GLY A 284 -35.75 -33.98 6.59
CA GLY A 284 -37.21 -34.08 6.52
C GLY A 284 -37.75 -35.20 5.62
N ASN A 285 -36.94 -35.81 4.75
CA ASN A 285 -37.43 -36.84 3.82
C ASN A 285 -37.18 -38.30 4.28
N LEU A 286 -36.42 -38.51 5.36
CA LEU A 286 -36.12 -39.85 5.89
C LEU A 286 -37.28 -40.46 6.69
N SER A 287 -38.30 -39.67 7.08
CA SER A 287 -39.46 -40.16 7.82
C SER A 287 -40.60 -40.69 6.94
N ASN A 288 -40.56 -40.46 5.62
CA ASN A 288 -41.58 -40.95 4.69
C ASN A 288 -41.22 -42.29 4.02
N GLU A 289 -39.93 -42.62 3.90
CA GLU A 289 -39.51 -43.91 3.29
C GLU A 289 -39.59 -45.10 4.26
N LEU A 290 -39.74 -44.87 5.56
CA LEU A 290 -39.95 -45.92 6.57
C LEU A 290 -41.45 -46.20 6.86
N ARG A 291 -42.36 -45.59 6.09
CA ARG A 291 -43.82 -45.79 6.20
C ARG A 291 -44.44 -46.27 4.88
N SER A 292 -43.97 -47.38 4.34
CA SER A 292 -44.76 -48.18 3.40
C SER A 292 -44.10 -49.52 3.09
N PRO A 293 -44.85 -50.63 2.98
CA PRO A 293 -46.21 -50.93 3.45
C PRO A 293 -46.23 -51.69 4.78
#